data_AF-A0A348PEZ3-F1
#
_entry.id   AF-A0A348PEZ3-F1
#
_cell.length_a   1.000
_cell.length_b   1.000
_cell.length_c   1.000
_cell.angle_alpha   90.00
_cell.angle_beta   90.00
_cell.angle_gamma   90.00
#
_symmetry.space_group_name_H-M   'P 1'
#
loop_
_entity.id
_entity.type
_entity.pdbx_description
1 polymer ?
#
loop_
_entity_poly.entity_id
_entity_poly.type
_entity_poly.pdbx_seq_one_letter_code
_entity_poly.pdbx_strand_id
1 'polypeptide(L)'
;MGAVATALVAATALCGYRRSFLERDNPQGQDSVRTPACEPSAGTLLRASLYGIRAASRGVTHWYQTSHAAWCGDAGGWHASSWRAAVMPQVPAKVLLVCGGFPLRSETFIRDHASGLIEAGCNLTVLALDGGDGSPWDSNEIAIGLPRCVRYANINRPIAERLVRGVCRAGRLACSSPRLAFQAIDPRLGWRAPSGQILAAADALGMACVPHRFDRIHAEFGPSGVVAAVMRRAGLIDGPLSVAFYGYDTTRALRNSGAGLYTDMFVDADLILPNSEFLASRLRDAGAPQDRLLVHRLGVDINRFSPIPKEHRVDGGWSAVAIGRFVAKKGFATLIRAMALAGERGPTLTLIGDGPLAADLHRLARELGVETRIRFAGWCDR
;
A
#
# COMPACT_ATOMS: atom_id res chain seq x y z
N MET A 1 13.46 37.79 -27.14
CA MET A 1 14.01 36.42 -27.29
C MET A 1 15.43 36.36 -26.74
N GLY A 2 15.61 36.30 -25.41
CA GLY A 2 16.98 36.33 -24.85
C GLY A 2 17.09 36.16 -23.33
N ALA A 3 16.18 35.42 -22.69
CA ALA A 3 16.26 35.16 -21.25
C ALA A 3 15.81 33.75 -20.82
N VAL A 4 15.56 32.83 -21.77
CA VAL A 4 15.06 31.47 -21.50
C VAL A 4 16.14 30.39 -21.67
N ALA A 5 17.33 30.75 -22.16
CA ALA A 5 18.38 29.78 -22.48
C ALA A 5 19.37 29.47 -21.33
N THR A 6 19.37 30.22 -20.22
CA THR A 6 20.42 30.08 -19.19
C THR A 6 20.03 29.17 -18.02
N ALA A 7 18.77 28.74 -17.91
CA ALA A 7 18.31 27.88 -16.80
C ALA A 7 18.49 26.37 -17.05
N LEU A 8 18.81 25.93 -18.27
CA LEU A 8 18.86 24.51 -18.63
C LEU A 8 20.23 23.83 -18.44
N VAL A 9 21.30 24.58 -18.13
CA VAL A 9 22.66 24.03 -18.02
C VAL A 9 23.10 23.83 -16.55
N ALA A 10 22.42 24.43 -15.58
CA ALA A 10 22.78 24.31 -14.15
C ALA A 10 22.21 23.07 -13.45
N ALA A 11 21.19 22.40 -14.01
CA ALA A 11 20.54 21.24 -13.37
C ALA A 11 21.33 19.92 -13.52
N THR A 12 22.37 19.89 -14.37
CA THR A 12 23.16 18.69 -14.66
C THR A 12 24.39 18.55 -13.76
N ALA A 13 24.72 19.54 -12.93
CA ALA A 13 25.97 19.59 -12.15
C ALA A 13 25.82 19.31 -10.65
N LEU A 14 24.60 19.08 -10.12
CA LEU A 14 24.38 18.77 -8.70
C LEU A 14 23.89 17.34 -8.42
N CYS A 15 23.85 16.48 -9.44
CA CYS A 15 23.53 15.06 -9.29
C CYS A 15 24.82 14.22 -9.23
N GLY A 16 25.66 14.52 -8.25
CA GLY A 16 26.90 13.80 -7.95
C GLY A 16 26.72 12.87 -6.74
N TYR A 17 25.90 11.83 -6.85
CA TYR A 17 25.97 10.70 -5.92
C TYR A 17 25.70 9.39 -6.66
N ARG A 18 26.69 8.96 -7.45
CA ARG A 18 26.83 7.56 -7.85
C ARG A 18 27.40 6.78 -6.65
N ARG A 19 26.65 5.82 -6.13
CA ARG A 19 27.23 4.57 -5.63
C ARG A 19 26.47 3.40 -6.23
N SER A 20 27.01 2.93 -7.34
CA SER A 20 27.02 1.52 -7.70
C SER A 20 27.58 0.72 -6.53
N PHE A 21 26.83 -0.24 -5.98
CA PHE A 21 27.42 -1.31 -5.20
C PHE A 21 26.68 -2.62 -5.45
N LEU A 22 27.42 -3.51 -6.10
CA LEU A 22 27.21 -4.94 -6.16
C LEU A 22 27.21 -5.53 -4.75
N GLU A 23 26.41 -6.58 -4.59
CA GLU A 23 26.34 -7.47 -3.46
C GLU A 23 27.74 -7.87 -2.95
N ARG A 24 27.96 -7.72 -1.64
CA ARG A 24 28.72 -8.67 -0.82
C ARG A 24 28.05 -8.75 0.54
N ASP A 25 27.47 -9.93 0.81
CA ASP A 25 27.10 -10.37 2.14
C ASP A 25 28.34 -10.37 3.05
N ASN A 26 28.22 -9.83 4.25
CA ASN A 26 29.11 -10.14 5.36
C ASN A 26 28.27 -10.45 6.62
N PRO A 27 28.34 -11.68 7.17
CA PRO A 27 27.46 -12.14 8.22
C PRO A 27 28.15 -12.11 9.59
N GLN A 28 28.32 -10.95 10.25
CA GLN A 28 28.63 -10.90 11.69
C GLN A 28 28.06 -9.62 12.33
N GLY A 29 27.29 -9.79 13.40
CA GLY A 29 26.66 -8.69 14.14
C GLY A 29 27.59 -8.02 15.14
N GLN A 30 27.29 -6.76 15.48
CA GLN A 30 27.36 -6.20 16.83
C GLN A 30 26.79 -4.77 16.85
N ASP A 31 26.01 -4.49 17.88
CA ASP A 31 25.36 -3.22 18.19
C ASP A 31 26.36 -2.12 18.61
N SER A 32 26.11 -0.87 18.21
CA SER A 32 26.33 0.28 19.09
C SER A 32 25.46 1.47 18.67
N VAL A 33 24.57 1.87 19.57
CA VAL A 33 23.69 3.04 19.45
C VAL A 33 24.48 4.29 19.84
N ARG A 34 24.49 5.31 18.97
CA ARG A 34 24.78 6.71 19.35
C ARG A 34 23.70 7.61 18.77
N THR A 35 22.91 8.21 19.65
CA THR A 35 21.94 9.28 19.37
C THR A 35 22.64 10.64 19.33
N PRO A 36 22.41 11.50 18.32
CA PRO A 36 22.61 12.94 18.47
C PRO A 36 21.29 13.61 18.86
N ALA A 37 21.35 14.44 19.90
CA ALA A 37 20.28 15.37 20.27
C ALA A 37 20.13 16.45 19.19
N CYS A 38 18.89 16.79 18.84
CA CYS A 38 18.57 17.88 17.94
C CYS A 38 17.48 18.75 18.58
N GLU A 39 17.86 19.93 19.07
CA GLU A 39 16.94 20.96 19.54
C GLU A 39 16.25 21.62 18.33
N PRO A 40 14.92 21.85 18.37
CA PRO A 40 14.24 22.53 17.29
C PRO A 40 14.43 24.05 17.38
N SER A 41 14.84 24.67 16.27
CA SER A 41 14.95 26.12 16.13
C SER A 41 13.57 26.80 16.07
N ALA A 42 13.51 28.04 16.55
CA ALA A 42 12.30 28.85 16.78
C ALA A 42 11.38 29.10 15.56
N GLY A 43 11.78 28.68 14.35
CA GLY A 43 10.95 28.77 13.14
C GLY A 43 9.82 27.74 13.04
N THR A 44 9.90 26.63 13.77
CA THR A 44 8.90 25.54 13.75
C THR A 44 7.62 25.91 14.53
N LEU A 45 7.73 26.78 15.54
CA LEU A 45 6.62 27.18 16.40
C LEU A 45 5.61 28.13 15.72
N LEU A 46 6.02 28.89 14.70
CA LEU A 46 5.10 29.80 14.00
C LEU A 46 4.17 29.11 12.99
N ARG A 47 4.51 27.90 12.50
CA ARG A 47 3.61 27.13 11.60
C ARG A 47 2.48 26.40 12.35
N ALA A 48 2.68 26.06 13.62
CA ALA A 48 1.68 25.36 14.43
C ALA A 48 0.45 26.25 14.76
N SER A 49 0.67 27.56 14.96
CA SER A 49 -0.37 28.47 15.45
C SER A 49 -1.41 28.87 14.41
N LEU A 50 -1.10 28.77 13.10
CA LEU A 50 -2.06 29.10 12.02
C LEU A 50 -2.85 27.88 11.52
N TYR A 51 -2.41 26.66 11.83
CA TYR A 51 -3.12 25.43 11.43
C TYR A 51 -4.16 24.95 12.46
N GLY A 52 -4.01 25.33 13.74
CA GLY A 52 -4.96 25.00 14.80
C GLY A 52 -6.39 25.52 14.58
N ILE A 53 -6.57 26.54 13.73
CA ILE A 53 -7.89 27.15 13.47
C ILE A 53 -8.66 26.44 12.34
N ARG A 54 -8.02 25.57 11.54
CA ARG A 54 -8.70 24.82 10.45
C ARG A 54 -9.05 23.37 10.78
N ALA A 55 -8.45 22.78 11.82
CA ALA A 55 -8.72 21.38 12.20
C ALA A 55 -10.07 21.20 12.93
N ALA A 56 -10.60 22.26 13.57
CA ALA A 56 -11.84 22.19 14.35
C ALA A 56 -13.13 22.10 13.51
N SER A 57 -13.08 22.34 12.20
CA SER A 57 -14.28 22.41 11.33
C SER A 57 -14.57 21.15 10.51
N ARG A 58 -13.75 20.09 10.64
CA ARG A 58 -13.99 18.81 9.94
C ARG A 58 -14.20 17.72 10.98
N GLY A 59 -15.45 17.50 11.37
CA GLY A 59 -15.91 16.52 12.37
C GLY A 59 -15.66 15.05 12.01
N VAL A 60 -14.41 14.68 11.75
CA VAL A 60 -13.97 13.32 11.40
C VAL A 60 -13.68 12.48 12.66
N THR A 61 -13.35 13.13 13.79
CA THR A 61 -13.01 12.45 15.06
C THR A 61 -14.23 11.82 15.76
N HIS A 62 -15.43 12.38 15.58
CA HIS A 62 -16.63 11.86 16.25
C HIS A 62 -17.18 10.57 15.61
N TRP A 63 -16.81 10.29 14.35
CA TRP A 63 -17.37 9.17 13.59
C TRP A 63 -16.74 7.80 13.89
N TYR A 64 -15.50 7.75 14.39
CA TYR A 64 -14.79 6.48 14.63
C TYR A 64 -14.60 6.15 16.12
N GLN A 65 -14.68 7.13 17.03
CA GLN A 65 -14.53 6.87 18.47
C GLN A 65 -15.70 6.08 19.07
N THR A 66 -16.92 6.23 18.54
CA THR A 66 -18.10 5.45 18.95
C THR A 66 -18.00 3.98 18.58
N SER A 67 -17.25 3.62 17.54
CA SER A 67 -17.02 2.23 17.13
C SER A 67 -15.97 1.52 17.99
N HIS A 68 -15.05 2.27 18.62
CA HIS A 68 -13.98 1.70 19.44
C HIS A 68 -14.41 1.48 20.90
N ALA A 69 -15.33 2.31 21.42
CA ALA A 69 -15.92 2.12 22.75
C ALA A 69 -16.78 0.84 22.84
N ALA A 70 -17.27 0.31 21.71
CA ALA A 70 -17.98 -0.97 21.65
C ALA A 70 -17.05 -2.20 21.68
N TRP A 71 -15.72 -2.01 21.72
CA TRP A 71 -14.74 -3.11 21.69
C TRP A 71 -14.21 -3.51 23.07
N CYS A 72 -14.42 -2.68 24.10
CA CYS A 72 -14.06 -2.98 25.49
C CYS A 72 -15.27 -2.66 26.39
N GLY A 73 -16.26 -3.54 26.39
CA GLY A 73 -17.44 -3.42 27.23
C GLY A 73 -18.40 -4.59 27.06
N ASP A 74 -18.23 -5.58 27.93
CA ASP A 74 -19.19 -6.60 28.35
C ASP A 74 -19.66 -7.68 27.38
N ALA A 75 -19.52 -8.92 27.88
CA ALA A 75 -20.08 -10.13 27.32
C ALA A 75 -21.61 -10.04 27.26
N GLY A 76 -22.17 -9.89 26.07
CA GLY A 76 -23.62 -9.96 25.87
C GLY A 76 -24.05 -9.86 24.42
N GLY A 77 -24.60 -10.96 23.88
CA GLY A 77 -25.56 -10.98 22.76
C GLY A 77 -25.14 -10.36 21.43
N TRP A 78 -24.72 -11.21 20.49
CA TRP A 78 -24.57 -10.84 19.07
C TRP A 78 -25.93 -10.49 18.44
N HIS A 79 -26.29 -9.20 18.40
CA HIS A 79 -27.36 -8.72 17.54
C HIS A 79 -26.76 -8.07 16.28
N ALA A 80 -26.77 -8.82 15.18
CA ALA A 80 -26.24 -8.44 13.87
C ALA A 80 -27.00 -7.27 13.18
N SER A 81 -27.98 -6.64 13.84
CA SER A 81 -28.89 -5.66 13.25
C SER A 81 -28.52 -4.19 13.53
N SER A 82 -27.74 -3.88 14.57
CA SER A 82 -27.49 -2.49 14.98
C SER A 82 -26.33 -1.80 14.25
N TRP A 83 -25.27 -2.54 13.87
CA TRP A 83 -24.13 -1.97 13.13
C TRP A 83 -24.47 -1.64 11.66
N ARG A 84 -25.42 -2.36 11.07
CA ARG A 84 -25.82 -2.18 9.67
C ARG A 84 -26.56 -0.87 9.40
N ALA A 85 -27.17 -0.24 10.39
CA ALA A 85 -27.97 0.97 10.20
C ALA A 85 -27.17 2.28 10.42
N ALA A 86 -26.12 2.25 11.25
CA ALA A 86 -25.38 3.46 11.65
C ALA A 86 -24.11 3.75 10.83
N VAL A 87 -23.62 2.76 10.05
CA VAL A 87 -22.29 2.82 9.39
C VAL A 87 -22.37 2.53 7.88
N MET A 88 -23.55 2.62 7.27
CA MET A 88 -23.62 2.50 5.81
C MET A 88 -23.09 3.78 5.18
N PRO A 89 -22.17 3.71 4.20
CA PRO A 89 -21.89 4.86 3.35
C PRO A 89 -23.22 5.37 2.78
N GLN A 90 -23.33 6.69 2.59
CA GLN A 90 -24.39 7.25 1.76
C GLN A 90 -24.09 6.80 0.32
N VAL A 91 -24.57 5.60 -0.03
CA VAL A 91 -24.41 5.01 -1.35
C VAL A 91 -25.36 5.74 -2.30
N PRO A 92 -24.89 6.17 -3.49
CA PRO A 92 -23.57 5.89 -4.06
C PRO A 92 -22.51 6.95 -3.73
N ALA A 93 -21.45 6.55 -3.03
CA ALA A 93 -20.26 7.38 -2.79
C ALA A 93 -19.26 7.24 -3.95
N LYS A 94 -18.63 8.34 -4.35
CA LYS A 94 -17.57 8.38 -5.36
C LYS A 94 -16.21 8.15 -4.71
N VAL A 95 -15.57 7.04 -5.04
CA VAL A 95 -14.34 6.57 -4.38
C VAL A 95 -13.18 6.53 -5.37
N LEU A 96 -12.04 7.11 -4.98
CA LEU A 96 -10.76 6.93 -5.67
C LEU A 96 -9.90 5.93 -4.90
N LEU A 97 -9.59 4.79 -5.50
CA LEU A 97 -8.61 3.84 -5.00
C LEU A 97 -7.28 4.04 -5.75
N VAL A 98 -6.20 4.36 -5.04
CA VAL A 98 -4.86 4.58 -5.61
C VAL A 98 -3.96 3.42 -5.22
N CYS A 99 -3.38 2.71 -6.18
CA CYS A 99 -2.53 1.55 -5.93
C CYS A 99 -1.31 1.55 -6.86
N GLY A 100 -0.31 0.74 -6.55
CA GLY A 100 0.89 0.57 -7.38
C GLY A 100 0.58 -0.04 -8.74
N GLY A 101 0.97 -1.31 -8.94
CA GLY A 101 0.53 -2.08 -10.10
C GLY A 101 -0.89 -2.59 -9.88
N PHE A 102 -1.71 -2.66 -10.94
CA PHE A 102 -3.03 -3.29 -10.86
C PHE A 102 -3.52 -3.88 -12.19
N PRO A 103 -4.11 -5.08 -12.22
CA PRO A 103 -4.23 -5.99 -11.09
C PRO A 103 -2.92 -6.79 -10.90
N LEU A 104 -2.65 -7.23 -9.66
CA LEU A 104 -1.51 -8.08 -9.34
C LEU A 104 -2.02 -9.39 -8.73
N ARG A 105 -1.50 -10.54 -9.17
CA ARG A 105 -1.95 -11.86 -8.68
C ARG A 105 -1.62 -12.06 -7.20
N SER A 106 -0.51 -11.48 -6.73
CA SER A 106 -0.09 -11.58 -5.33
C SER A 106 -0.81 -10.64 -4.38
N GLU A 107 -1.54 -9.64 -4.88
CA GLU A 107 -2.20 -8.61 -4.08
C GLU A 107 -3.72 -8.82 -4.09
N THR A 108 -4.11 -10.04 -3.70
CA THR A 108 -5.50 -10.49 -3.65
C THR A 108 -6.38 -9.56 -2.82
N PHE A 109 -5.86 -9.03 -1.71
CA PHE A 109 -6.60 -8.15 -0.82
C PHE A 109 -7.00 -6.82 -1.47
N ILE A 110 -6.19 -6.26 -2.39
CA ILE A 110 -6.56 -5.01 -3.10
C ILE A 110 -7.66 -5.29 -4.12
N ARG A 111 -7.57 -6.44 -4.80
CA ARG A 111 -8.58 -6.89 -5.75
C ARG A 111 -9.92 -7.13 -5.05
N ASP A 112 -9.89 -7.85 -3.92
CA ASP A 112 -11.08 -8.10 -3.10
C ASP A 112 -11.66 -6.79 -2.54
N HIS A 113 -10.81 -5.85 -2.11
CA HIS A 113 -11.26 -4.54 -1.62
C HIS A 113 -11.95 -3.73 -2.74
N ALA A 114 -11.35 -3.67 -3.92
CA ALA A 114 -11.94 -2.98 -5.07
C ALA A 114 -13.28 -3.61 -5.49
N SER A 115 -13.36 -4.94 -5.54
CA SER A 115 -14.60 -5.67 -5.81
C SER A 115 -15.67 -5.37 -4.77
N GLY A 116 -15.32 -5.44 -3.48
CA GLY A 116 -16.25 -5.15 -2.38
C GLY A 116 -16.79 -3.72 -2.41
N LEU A 117 -16.00 -2.74 -2.84
CA LEU A 117 -16.48 -1.36 -3.02
C LEU A 117 -17.53 -1.24 -4.14
N ILE A 118 -17.33 -1.94 -5.26
CA ILE A 118 -18.30 -1.97 -6.37
C ILE A 118 -19.58 -2.68 -5.94
N GLU A 119 -19.45 -3.84 -5.29
CA GLU A 119 -20.58 -4.63 -4.79
C GLU A 119 -21.39 -3.88 -3.73
N ALA A 120 -20.73 -3.02 -2.92
CA ALA A 120 -21.39 -2.10 -2.01
C ALA A 120 -22.06 -0.89 -2.70
N GLY A 121 -22.02 -0.80 -4.04
CA GLY A 121 -22.65 0.25 -4.83
C GLY A 121 -21.84 1.55 -4.96
N CYS A 122 -20.55 1.55 -4.62
CA CYS A 122 -19.72 2.75 -4.77
C CYS A 122 -19.40 3.02 -6.26
N ASN A 123 -19.35 4.30 -6.62
CA ASN A 123 -18.80 4.72 -7.90
C ASN A 123 -17.26 4.73 -7.80
N LEU A 124 -16.66 3.58 -8.12
CA LEU A 124 -15.22 3.35 -7.97
C LEU A 124 -14.42 3.83 -9.18
N THR A 125 -13.33 4.54 -8.93
CA THR A 125 -12.23 4.75 -9.86
C THR A 125 -10.95 4.18 -9.26
N VAL A 126 -10.28 3.27 -9.96
CA VAL A 126 -8.98 2.73 -9.54
C VAL A 126 -7.89 3.43 -10.34
N LEU A 127 -7.06 4.23 -9.69
CA LEU A 127 -5.87 4.83 -10.27
C LEU A 127 -4.67 3.90 -10.04
N ALA A 128 -4.34 3.13 -11.07
CA ALA A 128 -3.17 2.26 -11.08
C ALA A 128 -1.94 3.07 -11.50
N LEU A 129 -0.98 3.22 -10.57
CA LEU A 129 0.24 3.96 -10.82
C LEU A 129 1.11 3.28 -11.89
N ASP A 130 1.07 1.96 -11.98
CA ASP A 130 1.67 1.15 -13.04
C ASP A 130 0.71 0.05 -13.53
N GLY A 131 1.07 -0.59 -14.65
CA GLY A 131 0.37 -1.78 -15.14
C GLY A 131 0.45 -2.96 -14.15
N GLY A 132 -0.50 -3.89 -14.29
CA GLY A 132 -0.48 -5.17 -13.59
C GLY A 132 0.63 -6.11 -14.05
N ASP A 133 0.64 -7.32 -13.50
CA ASP A 133 1.62 -8.38 -13.79
C ASP A 133 1.23 -9.27 -14.99
N GLY A 134 0.21 -8.87 -15.75
CA GLY A 134 -0.36 -9.65 -16.84
C GLY A 134 -1.24 -10.82 -16.37
N SER A 135 -1.53 -10.91 -15.06
CA SER A 135 -2.47 -11.91 -14.56
C SER A 135 -3.89 -11.69 -15.11
N PRO A 136 -4.62 -12.78 -15.42
CA PRO A 136 -5.99 -12.67 -15.87
C PRO A 136 -6.89 -12.10 -14.77
N TRP A 137 -7.98 -11.50 -15.21
CA TRP A 137 -9.09 -11.11 -14.35
C TRP A 137 -9.90 -12.34 -13.95
N ASP A 138 -10.40 -12.35 -12.72
CA ASP A 138 -11.35 -13.34 -12.26
C ASP A 138 -12.71 -13.11 -12.94
N SER A 139 -13.47 -14.18 -13.18
CA SER A 139 -14.81 -14.10 -13.76
C SER A 139 -15.73 -13.17 -12.97
N ASN A 140 -15.64 -13.16 -11.64
CA ASN A 140 -16.43 -12.26 -10.80
C ASN A 140 -16.04 -10.79 -11.02
N GLU A 141 -14.74 -10.50 -11.09
CA GLU A 141 -14.24 -9.13 -11.32
C GLU A 141 -14.69 -8.58 -12.67
N ILE A 142 -14.73 -9.43 -13.70
CA ILE A 142 -15.27 -9.08 -15.01
C ILE A 142 -16.77 -8.80 -14.91
N ALA A 143 -17.52 -9.67 -14.22
CA ALA A 143 -18.97 -9.56 -14.09
C ALA A 143 -19.40 -8.27 -13.40
N ILE A 144 -18.70 -7.85 -12.34
CA ILE A 144 -18.96 -6.58 -11.63
C ILE A 144 -18.39 -5.35 -12.37
N GLY A 145 -17.66 -5.55 -13.46
CA GLY A 145 -17.12 -4.46 -14.28
C GLY A 145 -15.88 -3.77 -13.70
N LEU A 146 -15.17 -4.41 -12.76
CA LEU A 146 -13.95 -3.85 -12.16
C LEU A 146 -12.90 -3.40 -13.19
N PRO A 147 -12.61 -4.14 -14.29
CA PRO A 147 -11.64 -3.69 -15.29
C PRO A 147 -11.96 -2.31 -15.89
N ARG A 148 -13.23 -1.95 -16.00
CA ARG A 148 -13.68 -0.66 -16.58
C ARG A 148 -13.45 0.52 -15.63
N CYS A 149 -13.27 0.25 -14.34
CA CYS A 149 -13.02 1.25 -13.31
C CYS A 149 -11.55 1.69 -13.25
N VAL A 150 -10.64 0.96 -13.92
CA VAL A 150 -9.20 1.19 -13.84
C VAL A 150 -8.74 2.29 -14.78
N ARG A 151 -7.84 3.15 -14.28
CA ARG A 151 -7.15 4.21 -15.01
C ARG A 151 -5.66 4.04 -14.80
N TYR A 152 -4.94 3.79 -15.89
CA TYR A 152 -3.51 3.50 -15.88
C TYR A 152 -2.67 4.76 -16.06
N ALA A 153 -1.99 5.19 -15.00
CA ALA A 153 -1.10 6.35 -15.05
C ALA A 153 0.28 6.03 -15.65
N ASN A 154 0.81 4.84 -15.36
CA ASN A 154 2.16 4.41 -15.75
C ASN A 154 3.23 5.46 -15.40
N ILE A 155 3.29 5.83 -14.12
CA ILE A 155 4.14 6.92 -13.63
C ILE A 155 5.63 6.57 -13.68
N ASN A 156 5.98 5.28 -13.73
CA ASN A 156 7.38 4.84 -13.70
C ASN A 156 8.00 4.65 -15.10
N ARG A 157 7.43 5.28 -16.14
CA ARG A 157 8.05 5.38 -17.47
C ARG A 157 9.48 5.95 -17.41
N PRO A 158 10.34 5.63 -18.39
CA PRO A 158 11.67 6.22 -18.52
C PRO A 158 11.63 7.75 -18.47
N ILE A 159 12.63 8.37 -17.83
CA ILE A 159 12.62 9.82 -17.54
C ILE A 159 12.44 10.69 -18.78
N ALA A 160 13.12 10.35 -19.89
CA ALA A 160 13.01 11.08 -21.15
C ALA A 160 11.55 11.08 -21.66
N GLU A 161 10.89 9.93 -21.62
CA GLU A 161 9.49 9.81 -22.05
C GLU A 161 8.56 10.60 -21.12
N ARG A 162 8.80 10.57 -19.80
CA ARG A 162 8.01 11.35 -18.84
C ARG A 162 8.12 12.85 -19.08
N LEU A 163 9.31 13.36 -19.38
CA LEU A 163 9.52 14.79 -19.64
C LEU A 163 8.82 15.23 -20.93
N VAL A 164 9.01 14.49 -22.03
CA VAL A 164 8.36 14.78 -23.32
C VAL A 164 6.84 14.78 -23.18
N ARG A 165 6.27 13.71 -22.62
CA ARG A 165 4.81 13.64 -22.39
C ARG A 165 4.34 14.64 -21.34
N GLY A 166 5.19 14.95 -20.36
CA GLY A 166 4.93 15.93 -19.31
C GLY A 166 4.65 17.31 -19.88
N VAL A 167 5.43 17.76 -20.86
CA VAL A 167 5.18 19.04 -21.56
C VAL A 167 3.81 19.04 -22.24
N CYS A 168 3.48 17.98 -23.01
CA CYS A 168 2.18 17.87 -23.66
C CYS A 168 1.02 17.86 -22.64
N ARG A 169 1.16 17.11 -21.54
CA ARG A 169 0.17 17.02 -20.47
C ARG A 169 0.00 18.34 -19.73
N ALA A 170 1.09 19.03 -19.42
CA ALA A 170 1.05 20.36 -18.81
C ALA A 170 0.35 21.35 -19.73
N GLY A 171 0.61 21.32 -21.04
CA GLY A 171 -0.09 22.13 -22.03
C GLY A 171 -1.60 21.87 -22.06
N ARG A 172 -2.01 20.59 -22.13
CA ARG A 172 -3.44 20.21 -22.07
C ARG A 172 -4.11 20.66 -20.78
N LEU A 173 -3.46 20.47 -19.65
CA LEU A 173 -3.95 20.94 -18.35
C LEU A 173 -4.01 22.47 -18.30
N ALA A 174 -3.06 23.17 -18.93
CA ALA A 174 -3.06 24.62 -18.98
C ALA A 174 -4.21 25.17 -19.83
N CYS A 175 -4.68 24.45 -20.84
CA CYS A 175 -5.87 24.83 -21.60
C CYS A 175 -7.14 24.87 -20.74
N SER A 176 -7.27 23.97 -19.76
CA SER A 176 -8.44 23.95 -18.85
C SER A 176 -8.19 24.72 -17.55
N SER A 177 -6.97 24.72 -17.03
CA SER A 177 -6.60 25.27 -15.73
C SER A 177 -5.09 25.59 -15.64
N PRO A 178 -4.65 26.77 -16.12
CA PRO A 178 -3.24 27.19 -16.08
C PRO A 178 -2.61 27.13 -14.68
N ARG A 179 -3.39 27.49 -13.65
CA ARG A 179 -2.96 27.45 -12.26
C ARG A 179 -2.61 26.02 -11.82
N LEU A 180 -3.46 25.04 -12.12
CA LEU A 180 -3.24 23.65 -11.75
C LEU A 180 -2.07 23.05 -12.54
N ALA A 181 -1.89 23.45 -13.80
CA ALA A 181 -0.72 23.05 -14.59
C ALA A 181 0.60 23.50 -13.95
N PHE A 182 0.65 24.75 -13.46
CA PHE A 182 1.81 25.27 -12.74
C PHE A 182 2.01 24.56 -11.39
N GLN A 183 0.94 24.34 -10.61
CA GLN A 183 1.01 23.65 -9.32
C GLN A 183 1.45 22.18 -9.47
N ALA A 184 1.01 21.48 -10.51
CA ALA A 184 1.33 20.08 -10.75
C ALA A 184 2.82 19.81 -11.01
N ILE A 185 3.58 20.84 -11.37
CA ILE A 185 5.04 20.77 -11.60
C ILE A 185 5.85 21.51 -10.54
N ASP A 186 5.22 22.06 -9.49
CA ASP A 186 5.90 22.83 -8.45
C ASP A 186 6.90 21.94 -7.68
N PRO A 187 8.22 22.22 -7.74
CA PRO A 187 9.23 21.42 -7.05
C PRO A 187 9.08 21.41 -5.53
N ARG A 188 8.35 22.38 -4.95
CA ARG A 188 8.04 22.42 -3.50
C ARG A 188 7.15 21.26 -3.06
N LEU A 189 6.45 20.61 -4.00
CA LEU A 189 5.65 19.41 -3.72
C LEU A 189 6.49 18.12 -3.70
N GLY A 190 7.81 18.23 -3.87
CA GLY A 190 8.75 17.13 -3.93
C GLY A 190 9.07 16.71 -5.37
N TRP A 191 10.07 15.86 -5.52
CA TRP A 191 10.66 15.50 -6.83
C TRP A 191 9.67 14.90 -7.83
N ARG A 192 8.55 14.32 -7.38
CA ARG A 192 7.52 13.70 -8.23
C ARG A 192 6.77 14.70 -9.11
N ALA A 193 6.61 15.94 -8.65
CA ALA A 193 5.93 16.99 -9.40
C ALA A 193 6.71 17.38 -10.67
N PRO A 194 7.97 17.86 -10.59
CA PRO A 194 8.74 18.21 -11.77
C PRO A 194 9.18 17.01 -12.62
N SER A 195 9.08 15.78 -12.09
CA SER A 195 9.42 14.57 -12.84
C SER A 195 8.34 14.11 -13.85
N GLY A 196 7.19 14.78 -13.87
CA GLY A 196 6.06 14.49 -14.76
C GLY A 196 5.15 13.36 -14.26
N GLN A 197 5.43 12.76 -13.10
CA GLN A 197 4.62 11.68 -12.54
C GLN A 197 3.23 12.15 -12.11
N ILE A 198 3.15 13.33 -11.50
CA ILE A 198 1.87 13.91 -11.06
C ILE A 198 0.98 14.29 -12.25
N LEU A 199 1.59 14.83 -13.31
CA LEU A 199 0.88 15.08 -14.57
C LEU A 199 0.39 13.79 -15.23
N ALA A 200 1.15 12.70 -15.16
CA ALA A 200 0.73 11.40 -15.67
C ALA A 200 -0.48 10.84 -14.92
N ALA A 201 -0.48 10.96 -13.59
CA ALA A 201 -1.60 10.54 -12.76
C ALA A 201 -2.86 11.38 -13.00
N ALA A 202 -2.72 12.71 -13.14
CA ALA A 202 -3.83 13.59 -13.49
C ALA A 202 -4.42 13.31 -14.87
N ASP A 203 -3.55 13.05 -15.87
CA ASP A 203 -3.96 12.71 -17.23
C ASP A 203 -4.78 11.42 -17.27
N ALA A 204 -4.43 10.41 -16.46
CA ALA A 204 -5.17 9.16 -16.36
C ALA A 204 -6.59 9.33 -15.78
N LEU A 205 -6.79 10.29 -14.86
CA LEU A 205 -8.11 10.66 -14.36
C LEU A 205 -8.89 11.56 -15.32
N GLY A 206 -8.21 12.16 -16.30
CA GLY A 206 -8.76 13.09 -17.28
C GLY A 206 -8.52 14.56 -16.88
N MET A 207 -8.00 15.36 -17.81
CA MET A 207 -7.58 16.75 -17.51
C MET A 207 -8.69 17.81 -17.72
N ALA A 208 -9.85 17.41 -18.25
CA ALA A 208 -10.97 18.31 -18.51
C ALA A 208 -11.83 18.61 -17.28
N CYS A 209 -11.78 17.75 -16.25
CA CYS A 209 -12.67 17.81 -15.08
C CYS A 209 -11.91 18.02 -13.75
N VAL A 210 -10.83 18.80 -13.77
CA VAL A 210 -10.00 19.07 -12.58
C VAL A 210 -10.50 20.29 -11.79
N PRO A 211 -10.42 20.31 -10.44
CA PRO A 211 -10.05 19.19 -9.57
C PRO A 211 -11.09 18.06 -9.59
N HIS A 212 -10.62 16.82 -9.58
CA HIS A 212 -11.51 15.67 -9.39
C HIS A 212 -11.94 15.57 -7.93
N ARG A 213 -13.22 15.83 -7.66
CA ARG A 213 -13.81 15.63 -6.34
C ARG A 213 -14.18 14.16 -6.15
N PHE A 214 -13.80 13.62 -5.00
CA PHE A 214 -14.18 12.29 -4.52
C PHE A 214 -14.73 12.40 -3.10
N ASP A 215 -15.72 11.59 -2.78
CA ASP A 215 -16.21 11.49 -1.41
C ASP A 215 -15.17 10.83 -0.53
N ARG A 216 -14.41 9.87 -1.07
CA ARG A 216 -13.32 9.18 -0.37
C ARG A 216 -12.15 8.92 -1.31
N ILE A 217 -10.93 9.11 -0.80
CA ILE A 217 -9.68 8.69 -1.45
C ILE A 217 -9.02 7.66 -0.54
N HIS A 218 -8.71 6.50 -1.09
CA HIS A 218 -8.00 5.43 -0.39
C HIS A 218 -6.75 5.06 -1.17
N ALA A 219 -5.60 5.03 -0.50
CA ALA A 219 -4.35 4.63 -1.10
C ALA A 219 -3.83 3.32 -0.50
N GLU A 220 -3.56 2.35 -1.36
CA GLU A 220 -2.99 1.06 -1.03
C GLU A 220 -1.47 1.17 -1.05
N PHE A 221 -0.84 0.92 0.11
CA PHE A 221 0.56 1.17 0.42
C PHE A 221 0.95 2.65 0.59
N GLY A 222 1.95 2.88 1.45
CA GLY A 222 2.50 4.20 1.76
C GLY A 222 3.01 4.96 0.53
N PRO A 223 3.77 4.35 -0.42
CA PRO A 223 4.21 5.04 -1.63
C PRO A 223 3.06 5.55 -2.51
N SER A 224 1.95 4.81 -2.61
CA SER A 224 0.75 5.27 -3.31
C SER A 224 0.10 6.43 -2.56
N GLY A 225 0.07 6.36 -1.22
CA GLY A 225 -0.37 7.45 -0.35
C GLY A 225 0.44 8.73 -0.56
N VAL A 226 1.75 8.64 -0.75
CA VAL A 226 2.60 9.80 -1.08
C VAL A 226 2.19 10.43 -2.42
N VAL A 227 1.91 9.61 -3.45
CA VAL A 227 1.44 10.14 -4.74
C VAL A 227 0.08 10.82 -4.60
N ALA A 228 -0.87 10.18 -3.89
CA ALA A 228 -2.19 10.74 -3.63
C ALA A 228 -2.11 12.07 -2.85
N ALA A 229 -1.28 12.13 -1.80
CA ALA A 229 -1.06 13.36 -1.03
C ALA A 229 -0.50 14.49 -1.91
N VAL A 230 0.49 14.20 -2.77
CA VAL A 230 1.04 15.19 -3.70
C VAL A 230 0.00 15.66 -4.71
N MET A 231 -0.80 14.74 -5.29
CA MET A 231 -1.90 15.11 -6.20
C MET A 231 -2.93 16.01 -5.51
N ARG A 232 -3.24 15.75 -4.23
CA ARG A 232 -4.17 16.55 -3.44
C ARG A 232 -3.60 17.95 -3.14
N ARG A 233 -2.33 18.05 -2.74
CA ARG A 233 -1.65 19.35 -2.54
C ARG A 233 -1.51 20.16 -3.82
N ALA A 234 -1.34 19.49 -4.96
CA ALA A 234 -1.34 20.12 -6.28
C ALA A 234 -2.74 20.60 -6.72
N GLY A 235 -3.80 20.29 -5.95
CA GLY A 235 -5.17 20.67 -6.28
C GLY A 235 -5.76 19.88 -7.45
N LEU A 236 -5.24 18.69 -7.75
CA LEU A 236 -5.71 17.86 -8.87
C LEU A 236 -6.84 16.91 -8.46
N ILE A 237 -6.84 16.51 -7.20
CA ILE A 237 -7.88 15.70 -6.56
C ILE A 237 -8.28 16.37 -5.24
N ASP A 238 -9.53 16.18 -4.83
CA ASP A 238 -10.06 16.68 -3.56
C ASP A 238 -10.91 15.60 -2.88
N GLY A 239 -10.79 15.48 -1.57
CA GLY A 239 -11.43 14.45 -0.75
C GLY A 239 -10.59 14.00 0.45
N PRO A 240 -11.21 13.39 1.47
CA PRO A 240 -10.48 12.80 2.60
C PRO A 240 -9.62 11.63 2.13
N LEU A 241 -8.36 11.60 2.59
CA LEU A 241 -7.34 10.63 2.22
C LEU A 241 -7.09 9.64 3.35
N SER A 242 -7.34 8.36 3.07
CA SER A 242 -6.92 7.24 3.91
C SER A 242 -5.79 6.47 3.24
N VAL A 243 -4.84 5.95 4.03
CA VAL A 243 -3.69 5.21 3.50
C VAL A 243 -3.51 3.90 4.28
N ALA A 244 -3.56 2.77 3.58
CA ALA A 244 -3.29 1.46 4.14
C ALA A 244 -1.79 1.14 4.11
N PHE A 245 -1.30 0.51 5.18
CA PHE A 245 0.11 0.13 5.33
C PHE A 245 0.28 -1.36 5.59
N TYR A 246 1.29 -1.92 4.92
CA TYR A 246 1.61 -3.34 4.91
C TYR A 246 3.07 -3.58 5.30
N GLY A 247 3.46 -4.85 5.37
CA GLY A 247 4.81 -5.23 5.76
C GLY A 247 5.91 -4.59 4.90
N TYR A 248 5.67 -4.36 3.60
CA TYR A 248 6.63 -3.70 2.71
C TYR A 248 7.00 -2.29 3.20
N ASP A 249 6.00 -1.51 3.64
CA ASP A 249 6.16 -0.08 3.95
C ASP A 249 7.12 0.13 5.13
N THR A 250 7.00 -0.68 6.18
CA THR A 250 7.85 -0.53 7.37
C THR A 250 9.15 -1.33 7.28
N THR A 251 9.11 -2.56 6.76
CA THR A 251 10.28 -3.45 6.80
C THR A 251 11.29 -3.19 5.69
N ARG A 252 10.85 -2.59 4.57
CA ARG A 252 11.71 -2.28 3.42
C ARG A 252 11.75 -0.80 3.10
N ALA A 253 10.60 -0.14 2.95
CA ALA A 253 10.58 1.23 2.46
C ALA A 253 11.16 2.22 3.47
N LEU A 254 10.68 2.20 4.73
CA LEU A 254 11.26 3.01 5.82
C LEU A 254 12.71 2.66 6.11
N ARG A 255 13.07 1.37 6.08
CA ARG A 255 14.47 0.94 6.29
C ARG A 255 15.41 1.49 5.23
N ASN A 256 14.98 1.52 3.96
CA ASN A 256 15.83 1.94 2.85
C ASN A 256 15.84 3.46 2.64
N SER A 257 14.78 4.16 3.01
CA SER A 257 14.59 5.59 2.70
C SER A 257 14.57 6.50 3.93
N GLY A 258 14.65 5.92 5.13
CA GLY A 258 14.62 6.64 6.41
C GLY A 258 13.21 6.95 6.92
N ALA A 259 13.15 7.39 8.19
CA ALA A 259 11.90 7.74 8.89
C ALA A 259 11.15 8.90 8.20
N GLY A 260 11.86 9.77 7.48
CA GLY A 260 11.30 10.92 6.78
C GLY A 260 10.47 10.60 5.53
N LEU A 261 10.44 9.35 5.07
CA LEU A 261 9.81 8.97 3.79
C LEU A 261 8.33 9.37 3.71
N TYR A 262 7.60 9.31 4.83
CA TYR A 262 6.17 9.53 4.89
C TYR A 262 5.77 10.81 5.63
N THR A 263 6.72 11.60 6.13
CA THR A 263 6.45 12.76 6.98
C THR A 263 5.45 13.73 6.33
N ASP A 264 5.70 14.13 5.09
CA ASP A 264 4.80 15.04 4.38
C ASP A 264 3.42 14.42 4.11
N MET A 265 3.35 13.11 3.91
CA MET A 265 2.08 12.41 3.69
C MET A 265 1.30 12.24 5.00
N PHE A 266 1.96 12.07 6.15
CA PHE A 266 1.28 12.01 7.45
C PHE A 266 0.57 13.30 7.82
N VAL A 267 1.10 14.46 7.39
CA VAL A 267 0.42 15.76 7.54
C VAL A 267 -0.90 15.77 6.78
N ASP A 268 -0.91 15.17 5.59
CA ASP A 268 -2.04 15.15 4.68
C ASP A 268 -3.06 14.02 4.97
N ALA A 269 -2.61 12.83 5.35
CA ALA A 269 -3.51 11.72 5.58
C ALA A 269 -4.52 12.05 6.69
N ASP A 270 -5.80 11.85 6.39
CA ASP A 270 -6.90 11.96 7.34
C ASP A 270 -7.01 10.68 8.17
N LEU A 271 -6.58 9.54 7.61
CA LEU A 271 -6.55 8.25 8.29
C LEU A 271 -5.36 7.39 7.84
N ILE A 272 -4.66 6.79 8.81
CA ILE A 272 -3.48 5.94 8.64
C ILE A 272 -3.84 4.54 9.14
N LEU A 273 -3.80 3.56 8.24
CA LEU A 273 -4.40 2.24 8.43
C LEU A 273 -3.36 1.11 8.38
N PRO A 274 -2.50 0.95 9.40
CA PRO A 274 -1.64 -0.22 9.52
C PRO A 274 -2.45 -1.49 9.80
N ASN A 275 -2.03 -2.60 9.21
CA ASN A 275 -2.74 -3.87 9.39
C ASN A 275 -2.45 -4.64 10.69
N SER A 276 -1.57 -4.11 11.55
CA SER A 276 -1.22 -4.72 12.83
C SER A 276 -0.64 -3.69 13.80
N GLU A 277 -0.67 -4.01 15.10
CA GLU A 277 -0.05 -3.18 16.15
C GLU A 277 1.46 -3.01 15.96
N PHE A 278 2.13 -4.02 15.41
CA PHE A 278 3.55 -3.93 15.09
C PHE A 278 3.80 -2.88 14.00
N LEU A 279 3.01 -2.86 12.92
CA LEU A 279 3.14 -1.82 11.91
C LEU A 279 2.76 -0.44 12.47
N ALA A 280 1.72 -0.38 13.31
CA ALA A 280 1.32 0.84 14.00
C ALA A 280 2.46 1.44 14.82
N SER A 281 3.19 0.63 15.60
CA SER A 281 4.34 1.11 16.38
C SER A 281 5.42 1.67 15.47
N ARG A 282 5.76 0.97 14.38
CA ARG A 282 6.78 1.45 13.42
C ARG A 282 6.39 2.74 12.73
N LEU A 283 5.11 2.96 12.44
CA LEU A 283 4.63 4.21 11.87
C LEU A 283 4.66 5.35 12.90
N ARG A 284 4.32 5.07 14.17
CA ARG A 284 4.48 6.05 15.27
C ARG A 284 5.94 6.47 15.43
N ASP A 285 6.86 5.50 15.44
CA ASP A 285 8.30 5.77 15.49
C ASP A 285 8.78 6.62 14.30
N ALA A 286 8.11 6.51 13.15
CA ALA A 286 8.36 7.32 11.95
C ALA A 286 7.63 8.68 11.94
N GLY A 287 6.88 9.03 13.00
CA GLY A 287 6.20 10.31 13.14
C GLY A 287 4.74 10.34 12.69
N ALA A 288 4.08 9.19 12.54
CA ALA A 288 2.64 9.16 12.24
C ALA A 288 1.82 9.71 13.44
N PRO A 289 0.86 10.61 13.19
CA PRO A 289 0.01 11.18 14.23
C PRO A 289 -0.89 10.11 14.86
N GLN A 290 -0.84 9.99 16.20
CA GLN A 290 -1.55 8.94 16.94
C GLN A 290 -3.07 9.05 16.81
N ASP A 291 -3.62 10.26 16.74
CA ASP A 291 -5.05 10.54 16.61
C ASP A 291 -5.64 10.14 15.25
N ARG A 292 -4.79 9.89 14.24
CA ARG A 292 -5.20 9.44 12.89
C ARG A 292 -4.79 8.02 12.59
N LEU A 293 -4.11 7.35 13.52
CA LEU A 293 -3.63 5.99 13.34
C LEU A 293 -4.67 5.01 13.88
N LEU A 294 -5.18 4.14 13.01
CA LEU A 294 -6.18 3.13 13.36
C LEU A 294 -5.76 1.78 12.79
N VAL A 295 -5.62 0.76 13.65
CA VAL A 295 -5.25 -0.58 13.19
C VAL A 295 -6.42 -1.22 12.43
N HIS A 296 -6.21 -1.47 11.14
CA HIS A 296 -7.21 -2.05 10.24
C HIS A 296 -6.72 -3.38 9.67
N ARG A 297 -7.18 -4.48 10.28
CA ARG A 297 -6.79 -5.84 9.86
C ARG A 297 -7.41 -6.20 8.51
N LEU A 298 -6.71 -7.05 7.75
CA LEU A 298 -7.24 -7.59 6.51
C LEU A 298 -8.30 -8.65 6.79
N GLY A 299 -9.39 -8.61 6.03
CA GLY A 299 -10.45 -9.60 6.06
C GLY A 299 -10.21 -10.76 5.10
N VAL A 300 -10.97 -11.83 5.29
CA VAL A 300 -11.08 -12.96 4.37
C VAL A 300 -12.57 -13.21 4.13
N ASP A 301 -12.93 -13.58 2.89
CA ASP A 301 -14.30 -13.93 2.55
C ASP A 301 -14.69 -15.26 3.20
N ILE A 302 -15.52 -15.20 4.23
CA ILE A 302 -15.97 -16.36 4.99
C ILE A 302 -17.00 -17.22 4.25
N ASN A 303 -17.61 -16.71 3.17
CA ASN A 303 -18.48 -17.50 2.31
C ASN A 303 -17.64 -18.38 1.36
N ARG A 304 -16.47 -17.89 0.96
CA ARG A 304 -15.48 -18.65 0.17
C ARG A 304 -14.65 -19.59 1.03
N PHE A 305 -14.23 -19.14 2.21
CA PHE A 305 -13.38 -19.89 3.13
C PHE A 305 -14.16 -20.33 4.36
N SER A 306 -15.02 -21.35 4.18
CA SER A 306 -15.82 -21.93 5.25
C SER A 306 -15.10 -23.13 5.90
N PRO A 307 -15.14 -23.28 7.24
CA PRO A 307 -14.61 -24.46 7.91
C PRO A 307 -15.31 -25.75 7.41
N ILE A 308 -14.51 -26.76 7.08
CA ILE A 308 -15.03 -28.09 6.74
C ILE A 308 -15.48 -28.81 8.04
N PRO A 309 -16.68 -29.44 8.07
CA PRO A 309 -17.15 -30.20 9.22
C PRO A 309 -16.16 -31.28 9.64
N LYS A 310 -16.12 -31.60 10.94
CA LYS A 310 -15.13 -32.56 11.48
C LYS A 310 -15.28 -33.94 10.85
N GLU A 311 -16.50 -34.38 10.53
CA GLU A 311 -16.76 -35.67 9.89
C GLU A 311 -16.19 -35.82 8.47
N HIS A 312 -15.88 -34.70 7.80
CA HIS A 312 -15.26 -34.70 6.46
C HIS A 312 -13.74 -34.54 6.52
N ARG A 313 -13.16 -34.48 7.73
CA ARG A 313 -11.71 -34.50 7.89
C ARG A 313 -11.24 -35.93 7.70
N VAL A 314 -10.29 -36.14 6.80
CA VAL A 314 -9.72 -37.47 6.55
C VAL A 314 -9.12 -38.00 7.85
N ASP A 315 -9.66 -39.12 8.35
CA ASP A 315 -9.05 -39.88 9.44
C ASP A 315 -7.72 -40.46 8.96
N GLY A 316 -6.61 -40.14 9.63
CA GLY A 316 -5.30 -40.68 9.21
C GLY A 316 -4.02 -39.96 9.66
N GLY A 317 -4.05 -39.13 10.71
CA GLY A 317 -2.87 -38.49 11.28
C GLY A 317 -2.86 -36.97 11.16
N TRP A 318 -1.83 -36.33 11.73
CA TRP A 318 -1.70 -34.87 11.70
C TRP A 318 -1.26 -34.41 10.30
N SER A 319 -1.90 -33.38 9.76
CA SER A 319 -1.45 -32.72 8.54
C SER A 319 -1.22 -31.24 8.78
N ALA A 320 -0.16 -30.72 8.18
CA ALA A 320 0.21 -29.32 8.20
C ALA A 320 0.20 -28.78 6.77
N VAL A 321 -0.23 -27.52 6.62
CA VAL A 321 -0.15 -26.79 5.36
C VAL A 321 0.57 -25.48 5.61
N ALA A 322 1.54 -25.15 4.76
CA ALA A 322 2.20 -23.85 4.77
C ALA A 322 2.17 -23.23 3.37
N ILE A 323 1.71 -21.97 3.30
CA ILE A 323 1.42 -21.29 2.04
C ILE A 323 2.24 -19.99 1.95
N GLY A 324 2.91 -19.79 0.81
CA GLY A 324 3.55 -18.51 0.49
C GLY A 324 4.75 -18.64 -0.44
N ARG A 325 5.26 -17.49 -0.88
CA ARG A 325 6.44 -17.43 -1.76
C ARG A 325 7.67 -18.04 -1.09
N PHE A 326 8.39 -18.92 -1.78
CA PHE A 326 9.61 -19.57 -1.27
C PHE A 326 10.80 -18.60 -1.25
N VAL A 327 10.84 -17.77 -0.21
CA VAL A 327 11.90 -16.81 0.12
C VAL A 327 12.29 -16.94 1.59
N ALA A 328 13.51 -16.55 1.93
CA ALA A 328 14.12 -16.84 3.24
C ALA A 328 13.24 -16.41 4.44
N LYS A 329 12.68 -15.20 4.39
CA LYS A 329 11.83 -14.65 5.47
C LYS A 329 10.54 -15.42 5.75
N LYS A 330 10.13 -16.35 4.88
CA LYS A 330 8.95 -17.20 5.09
C LYS A 330 9.25 -18.44 5.93
N GLY A 331 10.52 -18.74 6.19
CA GLY A 331 10.91 -19.76 7.17
C GLY A 331 10.61 -21.20 6.77
N PHE A 332 10.38 -21.50 5.49
CA PHE A 332 10.11 -22.87 5.03
C PHE A 332 11.24 -23.85 5.37
N ALA A 333 12.50 -23.43 5.30
CA ALA A 333 13.64 -24.26 5.71
C ALA A 333 13.57 -24.65 7.20
N THR A 334 13.12 -23.73 8.06
CA THR A 334 12.89 -24.01 9.49
C THR A 334 11.79 -25.04 9.67
N LEU A 335 10.69 -24.93 8.91
CA LEU A 335 9.59 -25.89 8.97
C LEU A 335 10.03 -27.29 8.52
N ILE A 336 10.83 -27.40 7.46
CA ILE A 336 11.39 -28.69 7.00
C ILE A 336 12.30 -29.30 8.09
N ARG A 337 13.15 -28.50 8.74
CA ARG A 337 13.97 -28.99 9.87
C ARG A 337 13.12 -29.47 11.04
N ALA A 338 12.02 -28.78 11.34
CA ALA A 338 11.07 -29.21 12.38
C ALA A 338 10.41 -30.55 12.03
N MET A 339 10.08 -30.80 10.76
CA MET A 339 9.57 -32.10 10.30
C MET A 339 10.55 -33.25 10.56
N ALA A 340 11.85 -33.00 10.36
CA ALA A 340 12.89 -33.99 10.65
C ALA A 340 12.96 -34.31 12.14
N LEU A 341 12.88 -33.29 13.01
CA LEU A 341 12.87 -33.47 14.46
C LEU A 341 11.62 -34.21 14.96
N ALA A 342 10.47 -34.00 14.33
CA ALA A 342 9.22 -34.67 14.70
C ALA A 342 9.24 -36.19 14.41
N GLY A 343 10.12 -36.64 13.52
CA GLY A 343 10.23 -38.06 13.12
C GLY A 343 8.93 -38.62 12.55
N GLU A 344 8.81 -39.96 12.51
CA GLU A 344 7.69 -40.68 11.89
C GLU A 344 6.32 -40.43 12.54
N ARG A 345 6.29 -39.97 13.80
CA ARG A 345 5.04 -39.61 14.50
C ARG A 345 4.60 -38.16 14.23
N GLY A 346 5.42 -37.40 13.51
CA GLY A 346 5.12 -36.03 13.12
C GLY A 346 4.05 -35.92 12.03
N PRO A 347 3.57 -34.69 11.74
CA PRO A 347 2.57 -34.50 10.69
C PRO A 347 3.13 -34.81 9.30
N THR A 348 2.23 -34.97 8.33
CA THR A 348 2.57 -34.75 6.91
C THR A 348 2.50 -33.25 6.61
N LEU A 349 3.28 -32.76 5.64
CA LEU A 349 3.35 -31.33 5.31
C LEU A 349 3.03 -31.10 3.84
N THR A 350 2.10 -30.19 3.54
CA THR A 350 1.94 -29.64 2.20
C THR A 350 2.52 -28.23 2.15
N LEU A 351 3.48 -28.00 1.26
CA LEU A 351 4.03 -26.69 0.93
C LEU A 351 3.40 -26.17 -0.36
N ILE A 352 2.67 -25.05 -0.26
CA ILE A 352 2.01 -24.40 -1.39
C ILE A 352 2.72 -23.06 -1.68
N GLY A 353 3.12 -22.88 -2.93
CA GLY A 353 3.85 -21.72 -3.39
C GLY A 353 5.04 -22.09 -4.26
N ASP A 354 5.79 -21.06 -4.63
CA ASP A 354 7.01 -21.18 -5.42
C ASP A 354 7.94 -19.99 -5.12
N GLY A 355 9.19 -20.03 -5.57
CA GLY A 355 10.13 -18.94 -5.46
C GLY A 355 11.59 -19.38 -5.59
N PRO A 356 12.53 -18.43 -5.46
CA PRO A 356 13.95 -18.69 -5.67
C PRO A 356 14.53 -19.82 -4.81
N LEU A 357 13.94 -20.10 -3.64
CA LEU A 357 14.41 -21.17 -2.75
C LEU A 357 13.79 -22.54 -3.03
N ALA A 358 12.97 -22.72 -4.07
CA ALA A 358 12.30 -23.98 -4.34
C ALA A 358 13.27 -25.18 -4.41
N ALA A 359 14.32 -25.07 -5.24
CA ALA A 359 15.31 -26.11 -5.41
C ALA A 359 16.07 -26.43 -4.10
N ASP A 360 16.39 -25.40 -3.32
CA ASP A 360 17.08 -25.57 -2.03
C ASP A 360 16.19 -26.24 -0.98
N LEU A 361 14.88 -25.94 -0.96
CA LEU A 361 13.92 -26.57 -0.06
C LEU A 361 13.72 -28.05 -0.40
N HIS A 362 13.63 -28.41 -1.68
CA HIS A 362 13.61 -29.81 -2.12
C HIS A 362 14.88 -30.55 -1.71
N ARG A 363 16.05 -29.94 -1.91
CA ARG A 363 17.34 -30.54 -1.51
C ARG A 363 17.40 -30.76 0.00
N LEU A 364 17.00 -29.77 0.80
CA LEU A 364 16.96 -29.86 2.26
C LEU A 364 16.03 -31.00 2.75
N ALA A 365 14.87 -31.18 2.12
CA ALA A 365 13.95 -32.26 2.47
C ALA A 365 14.56 -33.65 2.22
N ARG A 366 15.32 -33.80 1.13
CA ARG A 366 16.08 -35.03 0.83
C ARG A 366 17.22 -35.28 1.81
N GLU A 367 18.04 -34.27 2.05
CA GLU A 367 19.18 -34.34 2.98
C GLU A 367 18.74 -34.74 4.40
N LEU A 368 17.55 -34.29 4.82
CA LEU A 368 16.98 -34.61 6.12
C LEU A 368 16.11 -35.87 6.15
N GLY A 369 15.96 -36.58 5.02
CA GLY A 369 15.18 -37.82 4.93
C GLY A 369 13.67 -37.65 5.16
N VAL A 370 13.11 -36.45 4.93
CA VAL A 370 11.68 -36.16 5.16
C VAL A 370 10.88 -35.91 3.88
N GLU A 371 11.50 -36.04 2.70
CA GLU A 371 10.87 -35.76 1.41
C GLU A 371 9.54 -36.51 1.21
N THR A 372 9.46 -37.79 1.62
CA THR A 372 8.24 -38.62 1.49
C THR A 372 7.05 -38.11 2.30
N ARG A 373 7.31 -37.26 3.31
CA ARG A 373 6.28 -36.66 4.17
C ARG A 373 5.96 -35.21 3.79
N ILE A 374 6.60 -34.68 2.74
CA ILE A 374 6.42 -33.30 2.28
C ILE A 374 5.90 -33.29 0.84
N ARG A 375 4.66 -32.83 0.66
CA ARG A 375 4.09 -32.54 -0.66
C ARG A 375 4.40 -31.11 -1.07
N PHE A 376 5.22 -30.93 -2.09
CA PHE A 376 5.41 -29.63 -2.76
C PHE A 376 4.32 -29.48 -3.82
N ALA A 377 3.29 -28.68 -3.54
CA ALA A 377 2.13 -28.51 -4.41
C ALA A 377 2.36 -27.49 -5.54
N GLY A 378 3.49 -26.77 -5.52
CA GLY A 378 3.74 -25.65 -6.41
C GLY A 378 2.74 -24.51 -6.18
N TRP A 379 2.58 -23.68 -7.21
CA TRP A 379 1.55 -22.65 -7.21
C TRP A 379 0.16 -23.27 -7.40
N CYS A 380 -0.81 -22.88 -6.58
CA CYS A 380 -2.21 -23.28 -6.73
C CYS A 380 -3.07 -22.07 -7.06
N ASP A 381 -4.08 -22.30 -7.90
CA ASP A 381 -5.13 -21.30 -8.12
C ASP A 381 -5.97 -21.11 -6.87
N ARG A 382 -6.63 -19.95 -6.79
CA ARG A 382 -7.30 -19.46 -5.61
C ARG A 382 -8.66 -20.13 -5.41
#